data_AF-A0A484C756-F1
#
_entry.id   AF-A0A484C756-F1
#
_cell.length_a   1.000
_cell.length_b   1.000
_cell.length_c   1.000
_cell.angle_alpha   90.00
_cell.angle_beta   90.00
_cell.angle_gamma   90.00
#
_symmetry.space_group_name_H-M   'P 1'
#
loop_
_entity.id
_entity.type
_entity.pdbx_description
1 polymer ?
#
loop_
_entity_poly.entity_id
_entity_poly.type
_entity_poly.pdbx_seq_one_letter_code
_entity_poly.pdbx_strand_id
1 'polypeptide(L)'
;MESKAERKLRKVCTTAKVYEDAAEKSMATMTRVYGYNWRVIANVLASERTFVERAQGLAGNLTSLRKRSSRLSRKLVELHGIVRKQMEDLYRTEVDVDMKLRGCYGSCRAVLPFSVDRLGYQTDMDEMDRALNQRRKAGSPPEHIPRIKLQPVDVSPARSAECKSIPTAWRELLTQFEDLGANRVILEARDPAELD
;
A
#
# COMPACT_ATOMS: atom_id res chain seq x y z
N MET A 1 8.06 78.47 28.65
CA MET A 1 9.32 77.73 28.48
C MET A 1 9.12 76.33 29.01
N GLU A 2 9.27 75.29 28.18
CA GLU A 2 9.16 73.90 28.66
C GLU A 2 10.25 73.58 29.68
N SER A 3 9.86 72.94 30.78
CA SER A 3 10.81 72.50 31.81
C SER A 3 11.69 71.36 31.28
N LYS A 4 12.89 71.23 31.83
CA LYS A 4 13.82 70.13 31.50
C LYS A 4 13.19 68.75 31.76
N ALA A 5 12.25 68.67 32.72
CA ALA A 5 11.52 67.46 33.04
C ALA A 5 10.48 67.11 31.97
N GLU A 6 9.69 68.09 31.52
CA GLU A 6 8.70 67.90 30.44
C GLU A 6 9.38 67.41 29.15
N ARG A 7 10.53 67.98 28.79
CA ARG A 7 11.27 67.58 27.60
C ARG A 7 11.77 66.14 27.68
N LYS A 8 12.20 65.68 28.86
CA LYS A 8 12.60 64.28 29.09
C LYS A 8 11.42 63.33 29.05
N LEU A 9 10.31 63.69 29.69
CA LEU A 9 9.07 62.90 29.66
C LEU A 9 8.54 62.75 28.24
N ARG A 10 8.51 63.84 27.45
CA ARG A 10 8.15 63.80 26.04
C ARG A 10 9.04 62.81 25.27
N LYS A 11 10.35 62.85 25.50
CA LYS A 11 11.31 61.95 24.85
C LYS A 11 11.03 60.49 25.20
N VAL A 12 10.84 60.18 26.49
CA VAL A 12 10.48 58.82 26.95
C VAL A 12 9.17 58.35 26.33
N CYS A 13 8.12 59.17 26.34
CA CYS A 13 6.84 58.81 25.75
C CYS A 13 6.93 58.60 24.23
N THR A 14 7.70 59.43 23.51
CA THR A 14 7.92 59.23 22.07
C THR A 14 8.68 57.94 21.79
N THR A 15 9.69 57.62 22.60
CA THR A 15 10.45 56.38 22.46
C THR A 15 9.58 55.16 22.79
N ALA A 16 8.75 55.23 23.84
CA ALA A 16 7.80 54.17 24.19
C ALA A 16 6.82 53.89 23.05
N LYS A 17 6.22 54.93 22.46
CA LYS A 17 5.34 54.77 21.28
C LYS A 17 6.03 54.11 20.09
N VAL A 18 7.27 54.49 19.79
CA VAL A 18 8.03 53.86 18.68
C VAL A 18 8.23 52.37 18.93
N TYR A 19 8.50 51.97 20.17
CA TYR A 19 8.63 50.55 20.52
C TYR A 19 7.28 49.81 20.48
N GLU A 20 6.18 50.43 20.90
CA GLU A 20 4.83 49.88 20.77
C GLU A 20 4.47 49.65 19.29
N ASP A 21 4.66 50.66 18.44
CA ASP A 21 4.38 50.57 16.99
C ASP A 21 5.25 49.49 16.32
N ALA A 22 6.52 49.38 16.73
CA ALA A 22 7.43 48.34 16.23
C ALA A 22 7.01 46.95 16.70
N ALA A 23 6.54 46.82 17.94
CA ALA A 23 6.03 45.56 18.49
C ALA A 23 4.75 45.12 17.75
N GLU A 24 3.81 46.03 17.48
CA GLU A 24 2.60 45.72 16.68
C GLU A 24 2.96 45.25 15.27
N LYS A 25 3.86 45.95 14.57
CA LYS A 25 4.33 45.53 13.23
C LYS A 25 5.00 44.16 13.25
N SER A 26 5.81 43.91 14.28
CA SER A 26 6.46 42.61 14.48
C SER A 26 5.43 41.50 14.70
N MET A 27 4.43 41.74 15.56
CA MET A 27 3.35 40.79 15.83
C MET A 27 2.51 40.51 14.58
N ALA A 28 2.12 41.54 13.82
CA ALA A 28 1.36 41.36 12.58
C ALA A 28 2.12 40.50 11.55
N THR A 29 3.44 40.71 11.45
CA THR A 29 4.31 39.87 10.61
C THR A 29 4.36 38.44 11.12
N MET A 30 4.46 38.25 12.44
CA MET A 30 4.46 36.94 13.08
C MET A 30 3.16 36.17 12.81
N THR A 31 1.99 36.80 12.99
CA THR A 31 0.68 36.19 12.71
C THR A 31 0.56 35.71 11.27
N ARG A 32 1.09 36.49 10.31
CA ARG A 32 1.12 36.10 8.90
C ARG A 32 2.00 34.87 8.65
N VAL A 33 3.20 34.83 9.24
CA VAL A 33 4.13 33.69 9.08
C VAL A 33 3.55 32.43 9.70
N TYR A 34 3.00 32.54 10.92
CA TYR A 34 2.33 31.43 11.60
C TYR A 34 1.15 30.88 10.79
N GLY A 35 0.25 31.75 10.30
CA GLY A 35 -0.89 31.32 9.50
C GLY A 35 -0.53 30.73 8.12
N TYR A 36 0.62 31.09 7.56
CA TYR A 36 1.17 30.42 6.38
C TYR A 36 1.66 29.02 6.72
N ASN A 37 2.52 28.90 7.74
CA ASN A 37 3.07 27.61 8.18
C ASN A 37 1.97 26.65 8.60
N TRP A 38 0.96 27.14 9.31
CA TRP A 38 -0.23 26.40 9.70
C TRP A 38 -0.89 25.70 8.50
N ARG A 39 -1.19 26.46 7.45
CA ARG A 39 -1.82 25.91 6.24
C ARG A 39 -0.95 24.87 5.56
N VAL A 40 0.37 25.11 5.49
CA VAL A 40 1.30 24.14 4.89
C VAL A 40 1.30 22.83 5.69
N ILE A 41 1.42 22.90 7.02
CA ILE A 41 1.48 21.72 7.89
C ILE A 41 0.14 20.97 7.88
N ALA A 42 -0.99 21.67 7.95
CA ALA A 42 -2.32 21.07 7.87
C ALA A 42 -2.52 20.32 6.54
N ASN A 43 -2.08 20.89 5.41
CA ASN A 43 -2.14 20.24 4.11
C ASN A 43 -1.26 18.99 4.04
N VAL A 44 -0.04 19.04 4.62
CA VAL A 44 0.85 17.88 4.68
C VAL A 44 0.19 16.75 5.48
N LEU A 45 -0.35 17.02 6.67
CA LEU A 45 -1.03 16.02 7.50
C LEU A 45 -2.25 15.40 6.80
N ALA A 46 -3.04 16.22 6.08
CA ALA A 46 -4.12 15.70 5.26
C ALA A 46 -3.60 14.78 4.14
N SER A 47 -2.51 15.16 3.47
CA SER A 47 -1.91 14.35 2.41
C SER A 47 -1.35 13.02 2.93
N GLU A 48 -0.68 13.02 4.09
CA GLU A 48 -0.15 11.81 4.73
C GLU A 48 -1.29 10.84 5.09
N ARG A 49 -2.40 11.35 5.62
CA ARG A 49 -3.60 10.55 5.88
C ARG A 49 -4.14 9.89 4.62
N THR A 50 -4.33 10.66 3.56
CA THR A 50 -4.83 10.10 2.29
C THR A 50 -3.85 9.09 1.69
N PHE A 51 -2.54 9.29 1.84
CA PHE A 51 -1.53 8.34 1.39
C PHE A 51 -1.64 7.01 2.15
N VAL A 52 -1.74 7.05 3.49
CA VAL A 52 -1.86 5.84 4.30
C VAL A 52 -3.15 5.09 4.03
N GLU A 53 -4.28 5.78 3.88
CA GLU A 53 -5.56 5.16 3.51
C GLU A 53 -5.46 4.43 2.15
N ARG A 54 -4.85 5.06 1.15
CA ARG A 54 -4.63 4.45 -0.18
C ARG A 54 -3.67 3.27 -0.11
N ALA A 55 -2.57 3.40 0.64
CA ALA A 55 -1.60 2.33 0.81
C ALA A 55 -2.21 1.11 1.51
N GLN A 56 -3.05 1.32 2.53
CA GLN A 56 -3.77 0.26 3.21
C GLN A 56 -4.77 -0.44 2.28
N GLY A 57 -5.51 0.31 1.47
CA GLY A 57 -6.40 -0.24 0.45
C GLY A 57 -5.65 -1.11 -0.58
N LEU A 58 -4.51 -0.62 -1.07
CA LEU A 58 -3.65 -1.37 -2.00
C LEU A 58 -3.12 -2.66 -1.38
N ALA A 59 -2.64 -2.61 -0.13
CA ALA A 59 -2.16 -3.78 0.59
C ALA A 59 -3.25 -4.85 0.77
N GLY A 60 -4.48 -4.43 1.08
CA GLY A 60 -5.64 -5.31 1.16
C GLY A 60 -5.98 -5.98 -0.19
N ASN A 61 -6.03 -5.19 -1.27
CA ASN A 61 -6.29 -5.69 -2.62
C ASN A 61 -5.23 -6.69 -3.09
N LEU A 62 -3.95 -6.38 -2.87
CA LEU A 62 -2.83 -7.25 -3.24
C LEU A 62 -2.87 -8.57 -2.44
N THR A 63 -3.22 -8.50 -1.16
CA THR A 63 -3.41 -9.69 -0.31
C THR A 63 -4.54 -10.58 -0.84
N SER A 64 -5.69 -9.99 -1.17
CA SER A 64 -6.84 -10.72 -1.73
C SER A 64 -6.50 -11.36 -3.08
N LEU A 65 -5.83 -10.61 -3.96
CA LEU A 65 -5.37 -11.10 -5.26
C LEU A 65 -4.40 -12.28 -5.10
N ARG A 66 -3.49 -12.22 -4.13
CA ARG A 66 -2.57 -13.32 -3.82
C ARG A 66 -3.30 -14.57 -3.33
N LYS A 67 -4.26 -14.44 -2.40
CA LYS A 67 -5.08 -15.58 -1.94
C LYS A 67 -5.81 -16.23 -3.12
N ARG A 68 -6.43 -15.42 -3.99
CA ARG A 68 -7.13 -15.90 -5.20
C ARG A 68 -6.17 -16.57 -6.20
N SER A 69 -5.03 -15.95 -6.48
CA SER A 69 -4.02 -16.47 -7.40
C SER A 69 -3.46 -17.81 -6.92
N SER A 70 -3.13 -17.93 -5.64
CA SER A 70 -2.63 -19.18 -5.04
C SER A 70 -3.66 -20.31 -5.14
N ARG A 71 -4.94 -20.01 -4.86
CA ARG A 71 -6.04 -20.97 -5.02
C ARG A 71 -6.21 -21.44 -6.46
N LEU A 72 -6.16 -20.51 -7.42
CA LEU A 72 -6.28 -20.84 -8.84
C LEU A 72 -5.08 -21.64 -9.34
N SER A 73 -3.88 -21.31 -8.90
CA SER A 73 -2.66 -22.06 -9.22
C SER A 73 -2.77 -23.51 -8.74
N ARG A 74 -3.22 -23.74 -7.51
CA ARG A 74 -3.45 -25.10 -6.98
C ARG A 74 -4.49 -25.87 -7.81
N LYS A 75 -5.63 -25.23 -8.14
CA LYS A 75 -6.65 -25.85 -9.00
C LYS A 75 -6.12 -26.22 -10.38
N LEU A 76 -5.25 -25.39 -10.95
CA LEU A 76 -4.67 -25.66 -12.27
C LEU A 76 -3.74 -26.87 -12.23
N VAL A 77 -2.90 -26.99 -11.19
CA VAL A 77 -2.04 -28.17 -10.98
C VAL A 77 -2.88 -29.44 -10.82
N GLU A 78 -3.98 -29.38 -10.07
CA GLU A 78 -4.90 -30.50 -9.90
C GLU A 78 -5.55 -30.91 -11.23
N LEU A 79 -6.10 -29.95 -11.98
CA LEU A 79 -6.71 -30.20 -13.28
C LEU A 79 -5.70 -30.77 -14.28
N HIS A 80 -4.47 -30.26 -14.30
CA HIS A 80 -3.37 -30.80 -15.11
C HIS A 80 -3.12 -32.27 -14.80
N GLY A 81 -3.04 -32.63 -13.52
CA GLY A 81 -2.88 -34.02 -13.09
C GLY A 81 -4.05 -34.94 -13.50
N ILE A 82 -5.28 -34.41 -13.52
CA ILE A 82 -6.47 -35.14 -13.99
C ILE A 82 -6.38 -35.37 -15.50
N VAL A 83 -6.13 -34.31 -16.27
CA VAL A 83 -6.04 -34.38 -17.75
C VAL A 83 -4.92 -35.32 -18.17
N ARG A 84 -3.76 -35.27 -17.49
CA ARG A 84 -2.66 -36.21 -17.70
C ARG A 84 -3.09 -37.67 -17.58
N LYS A 85 -3.78 -38.02 -16.49
CA LYS A 85 -4.27 -39.38 -16.28
C LYS A 85 -5.29 -39.77 -17.36
N GLN A 86 -6.21 -38.87 -17.69
CA GLN A 86 -7.19 -39.11 -18.74
C GLN A 86 -6.54 -39.36 -20.10
N MET A 87 -5.46 -38.64 -20.42
CA MET A 87 -4.71 -38.82 -21.66
C MET A 87 -3.96 -40.15 -21.69
N GLU A 88 -3.36 -40.55 -20.57
CA GLU A 88 -2.71 -41.87 -20.42
C GLU A 88 -3.72 -43.02 -20.55
N ASP A 89 -4.91 -42.88 -19.95
CA ASP A 89 -6.00 -43.85 -20.07
C ASP A 89 -6.53 -43.90 -21.51
N LEU A 90 -6.72 -42.76 -22.15
CA LEU A 90 -7.16 -42.68 -23.54
C LEU A 90 -6.18 -43.41 -24.47
N TYR A 91 -4.88 -43.13 -24.34
CA TYR A 91 -3.85 -43.83 -25.10
C TYR A 91 -3.89 -45.35 -24.90
N ARG A 92 -4.03 -45.82 -23.65
CA ARG A 92 -4.15 -47.26 -23.35
C ARG A 92 -5.38 -47.88 -23.98
N THR A 93 -6.53 -47.20 -23.92
CA THR A 93 -7.76 -47.67 -24.55
C THR A 93 -7.64 -47.71 -26.06
N GLU A 94 -6.96 -46.75 -26.68
CA GLU A 94 -6.77 -46.72 -28.13
C GLU A 94 -5.88 -47.86 -28.62
N VAL A 95 -4.80 -48.16 -27.87
CA VAL A 95 -3.94 -49.33 -28.12
C VAL A 95 -4.71 -50.64 -27.94
N ASP A 96 -5.55 -50.75 -26.92
CA ASP A 96 -6.40 -51.92 -26.71
C ASP A 96 -7.41 -52.11 -27.86
N VAL A 97 -8.01 -51.01 -28.34
CA VAL A 97 -8.91 -51.03 -29.52
C VAL A 97 -8.15 -51.46 -30.78
N ASP A 98 -6.96 -50.92 -31.03
CA ASP A 98 -6.11 -51.35 -32.16
C ASP A 98 -5.83 -52.85 -32.13
N MET A 99 -5.46 -53.36 -30.95
CA MET A 99 -5.19 -54.78 -30.76
C MET A 99 -6.44 -55.64 -30.97
N LYS A 100 -7.60 -55.19 -30.46
CA LYS A 100 -8.89 -55.89 -30.65
C LYS A 100 -9.32 -55.91 -32.11
N LEU A 101 -9.18 -54.80 -32.83
CA LEU A 101 -9.48 -54.75 -34.27
C LEU A 101 -8.55 -55.67 -35.05
N ARG A 102 -7.25 -55.68 -34.71
CA ARG A 102 -6.28 -56.60 -35.32
C ARG A 102 -6.57 -58.08 -35.00
N GLY A 103 -7.13 -58.37 -33.83
CA GLY A 103 -7.59 -59.73 -33.47
C GLY A 103 -8.68 -60.27 -34.41
N CYS A 104 -9.48 -59.39 -35.03
CA CYS A 104 -10.59 -59.80 -35.90
C CYS A 104 -10.16 -60.30 -37.29
N TYR A 105 -8.89 -60.14 -37.71
CA TYR A 105 -8.43 -60.54 -39.06
C TYR A 105 -8.65 -62.03 -39.36
N GLY A 106 -8.68 -62.89 -38.34
CA GLY A 106 -8.94 -64.33 -38.50
C GLY A 106 -10.40 -64.75 -38.28
N SER A 107 -11.29 -63.83 -37.89
CA SER A 107 -12.66 -64.17 -37.48
C SER A 107 -13.74 -63.41 -38.24
N CYS A 108 -13.41 -62.27 -38.86
CA CYS A 108 -14.36 -61.41 -39.56
C CYS A 108 -14.09 -61.41 -41.08
N ARG A 109 -15.16 -61.22 -41.87
CA ARG A 109 -15.08 -61.12 -43.34
C ARG A 109 -14.28 -59.89 -43.81
N ALA A 110 -14.27 -58.83 -43.01
CA ALA A 110 -13.51 -57.60 -43.25
C ALA A 110 -13.13 -56.97 -41.91
N VAL A 111 -11.99 -56.27 -41.87
CA VAL A 111 -11.47 -55.53 -40.71
C VAL A 111 -11.17 -54.10 -41.10
N LEU A 112 -11.50 -53.15 -40.22
CA LEU A 112 -11.19 -51.75 -40.42
C LEU A 112 -9.68 -51.51 -40.21
N PRO A 113 -8.96 -50.92 -41.17
CA PRO A 113 -7.59 -50.50 -40.96
C PRO A 113 -7.55 -49.36 -39.93
N PHE A 114 -6.89 -49.61 -38.81
CA PHE A 114 -6.72 -48.68 -37.69
C PHE A 114 -5.25 -48.67 -37.25
N SER A 115 -4.78 -47.53 -36.76
CA SER A 115 -3.43 -47.37 -36.22
C SER A 115 -3.39 -46.26 -35.20
N VAL A 116 -2.67 -46.48 -34.09
CA VAL A 116 -2.54 -45.50 -33.00
C VAL A 116 -1.45 -44.47 -33.31
N ASP A 117 -1.77 -43.18 -33.16
CA ASP A 117 -0.76 -42.11 -33.25
C ASP A 117 -0.04 -41.91 -31.92
N ARG A 118 1.00 -42.71 -31.69
CA ARG A 118 1.81 -42.63 -30.46
C ARG A 118 2.55 -41.29 -30.32
N LEU A 119 2.97 -40.68 -31.43
CA LEU A 119 3.78 -39.46 -31.39
C LEU A 119 2.91 -38.25 -31.01
N GLY A 120 1.67 -38.20 -31.47
CA GLY A 120 0.69 -37.19 -31.07
C GLY A 120 0.50 -37.12 -29.55
N TYR A 121 0.16 -38.26 -28.92
CA TYR A 121 0.01 -38.33 -27.46
C TYR A 121 1.26 -37.88 -26.69
N GLN A 122 2.45 -38.27 -27.14
CA GLN A 122 3.69 -37.87 -26.49
C GLN A 122 3.93 -36.36 -26.60
N THR A 123 3.65 -35.78 -27.77
CA THR A 123 3.83 -34.35 -28.04
C THR A 123 2.89 -33.51 -27.17
N ASP A 124 1.62 -33.90 -27.10
CA ASP A 124 0.59 -33.19 -26.31
C ASP A 124 0.92 -33.21 -24.82
N MET A 125 1.39 -34.35 -24.32
CA MET A 125 1.79 -34.51 -22.92
C MET A 125 3.03 -33.67 -22.58
N ASP A 126 4.04 -33.67 -23.45
CA ASP A 126 5.25 -32.87 -23.28
C ASP A 126 4.95 -31.36 -23.32
N GLU A 127 4.08 -30.92 -24.22
CA GLU A 127 3.65 -29.52 -24.31
C GLU A 127 2.92 -29.09 -23.04
N MET A 128 2.00 -29.92 -22.56
CA MET A 128 1.24 -29.65 -21.35
C MET A 128 2.14 -29.55 -20.11
N ASP A 129 3.15 -30.41 -19.99
CA ASP A 129 4.15 -30.36 -18.92
C ASP A 129 5.04 -29.11 -19.02
N ARG A 130 5.48 -28.74 -20.24
CA ARG A 130 6.25 -27.52 -20.47
C ARG A 130 5.47 -26.28 -20.03
N ALA A 131 4.20 -26.19 -20.37
CA ALA A 131 3.33 -25.07 -19.99
C ALA A 131 3.20 -24.91 -18.46
N LEU A 132 3.05 -26.02 -17.73
CA LEU A 132 2.98 -26.02 -16.27
C LEU A 132 4.32 -25.59 -15.64
N ASN A 133 5.44 -26.11 -16.17
CA ASN A 133 6.78 -25.86 -15.65
C ASN A 133 7.25 -24.41 -15.89
N GLN A 134 6.87 -23.79 -17.01
CA GLN A 134 7.15 -22.38 -17.26
C GLN A 134 6.48 -21.48 -16.21
N ARG A 135 5.24 -21.79 -15.80
CA ARG A 135 4.54 -21.01 -14.75
C ARG A 135 5.20 -21.12 -13.39
N ARG A 136 5.74 -22.28 -13.03
CA ARG A 136 6.46 -22.48 -11.76
C ARG A 136 7.73 -21.63 -11.64
N LYS A 137 8.29 -21.17 -12.76
CA LYS A 137 9.49 -20.31 -12.79
C LYS A 137 9.19 -18.83 -12.54
N ALA A 138 7.91 -18.42 -12.53
CA ALA A 138 7.57 -17.06 -12.14
C ALA A 138 7.90 -16.85 -10.66
N GLY A 139 8.62 -15.77 -10.34
CA GLY A 139 9.05 -15.48 -8.98
C GLY A 139 7.90 -15.51 -7.99
N SER A 140 8.10 -16.17 -6.85
CA SER A 140 7.13 -16.22 -5.77
C SER A 140 6.83 -14.78 -5.29
N PRO A 141 5.56 -14.37 -5.17
CA PRO A 141 5.23 -13.09 -4.59
C PRO A 141 5.86 -12.97 -3.19
N PRO A 142 6.38 -11.80 -2.80
CA PRO A 142 6.98 -11.60 -1.48
C PRO A 142 6.02 -12.02 -0.37
N GLU A 143 6.55 -12.70 0.66
CA GLU A 143 5.72 -13.36 1.67
C GLU A 143 4.85 -12.40 2.48
N HIS A 144 5.33 -11.19 2.73
CA HIS A 144 4.64 -10.21 3.55
C HIS A 144 4.48 -8.90 2.79
N ILE A 145 3.24 -8.40 2.73
CA ILE A 145 2.93 -7.06 2.25
C ILE A 145 2.84 -6.19 3.52
N PRO A 146 3.84 -5.33 3.79
CA PRO A 146 3.84 -4.52 5.00
C PRO A 146 2.64 -3.57 5.01
N ARG A 147 2.09 -3.32 6.21
CA ARG A 147 1.01 -2.35 6.38
C ARG A 147 1.61 -1.02 6.78
N ILE A 148 1.18 0.04 6.10
CA ILE A 148 1.52 1.40 6.48
C ILE A 148 0.47 1.88 7.48
N LYS A 149 0.91 2.40 8.63
CA LYS A 149 0.03 3.00 9.65
C LYS A 149 0.51 4.41 10.01
N LEU A 150 -0.42 5.25 10.45
CA LEU A 150 -0.13 6.52 11.11
C LEU A 150 -0.17 6.31 12.61
N GLN A 151 0.91 6.67 13.30
CA GLN A 151 0.97 6.68 14.76
C GLN A 151 1.04 8.13 15.24
N PRO A 152 0.16 8.58 16.16
CA PRO A 152 0.26 9.89 16.77
C PRO A 152 1.58 10.02 17.54
N VAL A 153 2.25 11.15 17.40
CA VAL A 153 3.45 11.50 18.17
C VAL A 153 3.11 12.69 19.05
N ASP A 154 3.39 12.58 20.35
CA ASP A 154 3.29 13.70 21.26
C ASP A 154 4.56 14.56 21.12
N VAL A 155 4.48 15.63 20.33
CA VAL A 155 5.63 16.53 20.07
C VAL A 155 5.48 17.84 20.86
N SER A 156 4.55 17.93 21.82
CA SER A 156 4.31 19.20 22.51
C SER A 156 5.52 19.59 23.40
N PRO A 157 6.21 20.72 23.13
CA PRO A 157 7.18 21.27 24.07
C PRO A 157 6.42 21.73 25.33
N ALA A 158 7.04 21.59 26.50
CA ALA A 158 6.49 22.15 27.73
C ALA A 158 6.24 23.67 27.55
N ARG A 159 4.98 24.07 27.73
CA ARG A 159 4.49 25.44 27.52
C ARG A 159 5.29 26.45 28.36
N SER A 160 5.81 27.51 27.75
CA SER A 160 6.37 28.63 28.52
C SER A 160 5.22 29.44 29.14
N ALA A 161 5.33 29.72 30.45
CA ALA A 161 4.33 30.48 31.18
C ALA A 161 4.21 31.92 30.66
N GLU A 162 5.28 32.48 30.08
CA GLU A 162 5.29 33.84 29.53
C GLU A 162 4.34 34.03 28.33
N CYS A 163 4.09 33.00 27.51
CA CYS A 163 3.28 33.19 26.30
C CYS A 163 1.76 33.26 26.62
N LYS A 164 1.35 32.78 27.80
CA LYS A 164 -0.05 32.87 28.28
C LYS A 164 -0.43 34.26 28.78
N SER A 165 0.54 35.09 29.16
CA SER A 165 0.29 36.41 29.73
C SER A 165 -0.06 37.48 28.68
N ILE A 166 0.17 37.19 27.39
CA ILE A 166 -0.11 38.10 26.27
C ILE A 166 -1.41 37.66 25.58
N PRO A 167 -2.54 38.36 25.78
CA PRO A 167 -3.86 37.92 25.29
C PRO A 167 -3.96 37.80 23.76
N THR A 168 -3.18 38.61 23.04
CA THR A 168 -3.13 38.60 21.57
C THR A 168 -2.35 37.39 21.05
N ALA A 169 -1.22 37.06 21.68
CA ALA A 169 -0.45 35.87 21.35
C ALA A 169 -1.21 34.58 21.68
N TRP A 170 -1.93 34.58 22.81
CA TRP A 170 -2.75 33.42 23.20
C TRP A 170 -3.92 33.19 22.23
N ARG A 171 -4.65 34.24 21.83
CA ARG A 171 -5.78 34.10 20.90
C ARG A 171 -5.39 33.84 19.45
N GLU A 172 -4.34 34.49 18.96
CA GLU A 172 -4.00 34.43 17.53
C GLU A 172 -2.93 33.40 17.19
N LEU A 173 -1.95 33.12 18.04
CA LEU A 173 -0.77 32.33 17.65
C LEU A 173 -0.76 30.91 18.23
N LEU A 174 -1.24 30.74 19.46
CA LEU A 174 -1.06 29.48 20.20
C LEU A 174 -2.20 28.47 20.02
N THR A 175 -3.44 28.92 19.83
CA THR A 175 -4.58 28.03 19.54
C THR A 175 -4.49 27.40 18.16
N GLN A 176 -3.75 28.01 17.23
CA GLN A 176 -3.64 27.48 15.87
C GLN A 176 -3.06 26.07 15.94
N PHE A 177 -1.90 25.86 16.58
CA PHE A 177 -1.21 24.56 16.55
C PHE A 177 -1.76 23.45 17.45
N GLU A 178 -2.74 23.73 18.31
CA GLU A 178 -3.28 22.75 19.26
C GLU A 178 -4.11 21.64 18.58
N ASP A 179 -4.67 21.91 17.39
CA ASP A 179 -5.50 20.94 16.67
C ASP A 179 -4.70 20.01 15.74
N LEU A 180 -3.42 20.29 15.46
CA LEU A 180 -2.59 19.43 14.60
C LEU A 180 -1.88 18.38 15.43
N GLY A 181 -2.53 17.23 15.57
CA GLY A 181 -1.86 16.01 15.99
C GLY A 181 -0.75 15.67 14.99
N ALA A 182 0.51 15.71 15.45
CA ALA A 182 1.64 15.21 14.67
C ALA A 182 1.50 13.69 14.55
N ASN A 183 1.61 13.16 13.33
CA ASN A 183 1.59 11.72 13.08
C ASN A 183 2.92 11.29 12.46
N ARG A 184 3.38 10.09 12.78
CA ARG A 184 4.52 9.43 12.13
C ARG A 184 4.00 8.25 11.33
N VAL A 185 4.48 8.14 10.09
CA VAL A 185 4.24 6.95 9.26
C VAL A 185 5.14 5.81 9.75
N ILE A 186 4.55 4.64 9.98
CA ILE A 186 5.25 3.44 10.43
C ILE A 186 4.91 2.28 9.50
N LEU A 187 5.94 1.50 9.17
CA LEU A 187 5.81 0.23 8.51
C LEU A 187 5.67 -0.85 9.57
N GLU A 188 4.51 -1.47 9.63
CA GLU A 188 4.27 -2.61 10.50
C GLU A 188 4.37 -3.88 9.67
N ALA A 189 5.27 -4.77 10.09
CA ALA A 189 5.26 -6.14 9.61
C ALA A 189 3.96 -6.79 10.10
N ARG A 190 3.19 -7.39 9.21
CA ARG A 190 1.93 -8.03 9.57
C ARG A 190 2.24 -9.21 10.50
N ASP A 191 1.62 -9.23 11.69
CA ASP A 191 1.80 -10.33 12.65
C ASP A 191 1.39 -11.67 12.01
N PRO A 192 2.19 -12.74 12.22
CA PRO A 192 1.87 -14.07 11.71
C PRO A 192 0.56 -14.66 12.27
N ALA A 193 -0.05 -14.02 13.27
CA ALA A 193 -1.32 -14.44 13.89
C ALA A 193 -2.59 -14.02 13.11
N GLU A 194 -2.50 -13.16 12.09
CA GLU A 194 -3.64 -12.84 11.20
C GLU A 194 -3.69 -13.71 9.91
N LEU A 195 -2.91 -14.81 9.89
CA LEU A 195 -2.80 -15.71 8.73
C LEU A 195 -3.84 -16.84 8.69
N ASP A 196 -4.66 -16.98 9.73
CA ASP A 196 -5.78 -17.94 9.76
C ASP A 196 -7.01 -17.41 8.99
#